data_AF-A0A1H5AZA6-F1
#
_entry.id   AF-A0A1H5AZA6-F1
#
_cell.length_a   1.000
_cell.length_b   1.000
_cell.length_c   1.000
_cell.angle_alpha   90.00
_cell.angle_beta   90.00
_cell.angle_gamma   90.00
#
_symmetry.space_group_name_H-M   'P 1'
#
loop_
_entity.id
_entity.type
_entity.pdbx_description
1 polymer ?
#
loop_
_entity_poly.entity_id
_entity_poly.type
_entity_poly.pdbx_seq_one_letter_code
_entity_poly.pdbx_strand_id
1 'polypeptide(L)'
;MHPNPANTRETPALLIVDMQQGIQRVSTPRNNPGAEACIAQLLEYWRSADLPLVHIRHISRQADSVFAPGQSGALFQPALAPQATEQVFEKNVTDAFIHSGLECCNGLSPRHTSIPRTAVTEQRERRDETNCG
;
A
#
# COMPACT_ATOMS: atom_id res chain seq x y z
N MET A 1 -22.17 21.88 -32.88
CA MET A 1 -22.50 20.57 -32.28
C MET A 1 -21.39 20.25 -31.29
N HIS A 2 -21.58 20.59 -30.01
CA HIS A 2 -20.61 20.25 -28.96
C HIS A 2 -20.66 18.73 -28.73
N PRO A 3 -19.51 18.03 -28.64
CA PRO A 3 -19.53 16.64 -28.21
C PRO A 3 -20.13 16.56 -26.79
N ASN A 4 -21.19 15.77 -26.66
CA ASN A 4 -21.80 15.39 -25.40
C ASN A 4 -20.79 14.53 -24.63
N PRO A 5 -20.42 14.83 -23.36
CA PRO A 5 -19.56 13.96 -22.55
C PRO A 5 -20.36 12.73 -22.09
N ALA A 6 -20.80 11.92 -23.06
CA ALA A 6 -21.37 10.62 -22.80
C ALA A 6 -20.25 9.69 -22.31
N ASN A 7 -20.14 9.60 -20.99
CA ASN A 7 -19.99 8.32 -20.31
C ASN A 7 -18.77 7.50 -20.77
N THR A 8 -17.55 8.03 -20.58
CA THR A 8 -16.40 7.14 -20.42
C THR A 8 -16.72 6.27 -19.21
N ARG A 9 -16.85 4.96 -19.40
CA ARG A 9 -16.90 4.03 -18.27
C ARG A 9 -15.52 4.07 -17.62
N GLU A 10 -15.32 5.03 -16.73
CA GLU A 10 -14.14 5.09 -15.87
C GLU A 10 -14.10 3.77 -15.10
N THR A 11 -13.08 2.96 -15.36
CA THR A 11 -12.85 1.71 -14.61
C THR A 11 -12.49 2.09 -13.18
N PRO A 12 -13.28 1.69 -12.17
CA PRO A 12 -13.03 2.09 -10.80
C PRO A 12 -11.74 1.44 -10.28
N ALA A 13 -10.89 2.25 -9.66
CA ALA A 13 -9.69 1.78 -8.97
C ALA A 13 -9.97 1.56 -7.48
N LEU A 14 -9.41 0.49 -6.91
CA LEU A 14 -9.41 0.27 -5.46
C LEU A 14 -8.12 0.79 -4.86
N LEU A 15 -8.26 1.68 -3.86
CA LEU A 15 -7.14 2.23 -3.10
C LEU A 15 -7.21 1.73 -1.66
N ILE A 16 -6.20 0.95 -1.24
CA ILE A 16 -6.08 0.44 0.13
C ILE A 16 -5.00 1.25 0.85
N VAL A 17 -5.35 1.98 1.90
CA VAL A 17 -4.46 2.92 2.58
C VAL A 17 -4.22 2.50 4.03
N ASP A 18 -2.94 2.51 4.44
CA ASP A 18 -2.48 2.36 5.83
C ASP A 18 -2.98 1.09 6.55
N MET A 19 -3.28 0.03 5.79
CA MET A 19 -3.63 -1.30 6.32
C MET A 19 -2.37 -2.07 6.74
N GLN A 20 -1.62 -1.47 7.66
CA GLN A 20 -0.37 -1.99 8.22
C GLN A 20 -0.58 -2.57 9.63
N GLN A 21 0.33 -3.43 10.07
CA GLN A 21 0.25 -4.08 11.39
C GLN A 21 0.31 -3.08 12.55
N GLY A 22 0.98 -1.94 12.35
CA GLY A 22 1.10 -0.89 13.36
C GLY A 22 -0.24 -0.30 13.79
N ILE A 23 -1.27 -0.38 12.94
CA ILE A 23 -2.60 0.17 13.25
C ILE A 23 -3.28 -0.56 14.40
N GLN A 24 -2.95 -1.85 14.61
CA GLN A 24 -3.47 -2.65 15.72
C GLN A 24 -2.86 -2.25 17.07
N ARG A 25 -1.74 -1.51 17.07
CA ARG A 25 -1.04 -1.05 18.28
C ARG A 25 -1.48 0.35 18.73
N VAL A 26 -2.29 1.05 17.94
CA VAL A 26 -2.82 2.37 18.31
C VAL A 26 -3.99 2.16 19.27
N SER A 27 -3.92 2.75 20.47
CA SER A 27 -4.88 2.52 21.57
C SER A 27 -6.25 3.18 21.36
N THR A 28 -6.54 3.70 20.17
CA THR A 28 -7.81 4.37 19.87
C THR A 28 -8.90 3.32 19.63
N PRO A 29 -10.04 3.39 20.31
CA PRO A 29 -11.16 2.49 20.08
C PRO A 29 -11.56 2.49 18.60
N ARG A 30 -11.67 1.31 18.00
CA ARG A 30 -12.09 1.18 16.61
C ARG A 30 -13.60 1.37 16.49
N ASN A 31 -14.02 2.18 15.52
CA ASN A 31 -15.42 2.37 15.18
C ASN A 31 -15.99 1.27 14.27
N ASN A 32 -15.13 0.56 13.54
CA ASN A 32 -15.52 -0.53 12.64
C ASN A 32 -14.58 -1.74 12.80
N PRO A 33 -14.95 -2.74 13.64
CA PRO A 33 -14.14 -3.93 13.88
C PRO A 33 -14.14 -4.92 12.70
N GLY A 34 -15.08 -4.82 11.77
CA GLY A 34 -15.16 -5.67 10.57
C GLY A 34 -14.48 -5.10 9.32
N ALA A 35 -13.83 -3.94 9.44
CA ALA A 35 -13.28 -3.21 8.30
C ALA A 35 -12.28 -4.06 7.51
N GLU A 36 -11.35 -4.72 8.19
CA GLU A 36 -10.32 -5.57 7.58
C GLU A 36 -10.91 -6.70 6.73
N ALA A 37 -11.96 -7.36 7.25
CA ALA A 37 -12.62 -8.45 6.54
C ALA A 37 -13.38 -7.94 5.30
N CYS A 38 -13.99 -6.76 5.40
CA CYS A 38 -14.66 -6.12 4.25
C CYS A 38 -13.65 -5.73 3.17
N ILE A 39 -12.52 -5.14 3.57
CA ILE A 39 -11.44 -4.77 2.64
C ILE A 39 -10.85 -6.02 1.96
N ALA A 40 -10.70 -7.12 2.70
CA ALA A 40 -10.20 -8.37 2.13
C ALA A 40 -11.14 -8.91 1.03
N GLN A 41 -12.46 -8.83 1.23
CA GLN A 41 -13.45 -9.22 0.21
C GLN A 41 -13.39 -8.32 -1.03
N LEU A 42 -13.25 -7.00 -0.83
CA LEU A 42 -13.08 -6.05 -1.94
C LEU A 42 -11.78 -6.33 -2.71
N LEU A 43 -10.68 -6.58 -1.99
CA LEU A 43 -9.40 -6.91 -2.57
C LEU A 43 -9.48 -8.17 -3.46
N GLU A 44 -10.12 -9.22 -2.97
CA GLU A 44 -10.31 -10.46 -3.73
C GLU A 44 -11.16 -10.23 -4.99
N TYR A 45 -12.25 -9.45 -4.87
CA TYR A 45 -13.07 -9.10 -6.02
C TYR A 45 -12.28 -8.33 -7.09
N TRP A 46 -11.51 -7.30 -6.69
CA TRP A 46 -10.70 -6.51 -7.63
C TRP A 46 -9.63 -7.35 -8.32
N ARG A 47 -9.00 -8.28 -7.60
CA ARG A 47 -8.06 -9.25 -8.17
C ARG A 47 -8.73 -10.17 -9.19
N SER A 48 -9.92 -10.69 -8.87
CA SER A 48 -10.65 -11.58 -9.78
C SER A 48 -11.14 -10.89 -11.06
N ALA A 49 -11.38 -9.59 -10.98
CA ALA A 49 -11.89 -8.77 -12.06
C ALA A 49 -10.77 -8.08 -12.88
N ASP A 50 -9.50 -8.30 -12.54
CA ASP A 50 -8.33 -7.65 -13.13
C ASP A 50 -8.47 -6.12 -13.20
N LEU A 51 -9.01 -5.55 -12.12
CA LEU A 51 -9.28 -4.11 -12.01
C LEU A 51 -8.09 -3.36 -11.38
N PRO A 52 -7.94 -2.06 -11.65
CA PRO A 52 -6.86 -1.26 -11.07
C PRO A 52 -6.87 -1.31 -9.54
N LEU A 53 -5.74 -1.71 -8.95
CA LEU A 53 -5.55 -1.90 -7.51
C LEU A 53 -4.24 -1.26 -7.07
N VAL A 54 -4.31 -0.47 -6.00
CA VAL A 54 -3.16 0.24 -5.45
C VAL A 54 -3.15 0.12 -3.92
N HIS A 55 -1.99 -0.23 -3.37
CA HIS A 55 -1.72 -0.26 -1.95
C HIS A 55 -0.88 0.96 -1.56
N ILE A 56 -1.26 1.64 -0.48
CA ILE A 56 -0.49 2.72 0.13
C ILE A 56 -0.13 2.32 1.54
N ARG A 57 1.15 2.50 1.90
CA ARG A 57 1.64 2.36 3.27
C ARG A 57 2.29 3.63 3.78
N HIS A 58 2.15 3.89 5.07
CA HIS A 58 2.87 4.94 5.75
C HIS A 58 4.26 4.47 6.20
N ILE A 59 5.28 5.24 5.87
CA ILE A 59 6.65 5.05 6.37
C ILE A 59 7.05 6.31 7.12
N SER A 60 7.30 6.16 8.42
CA SER A 60 7.69 7.28 9.27
C SER A 60 9.16 7.63 9.06
N ARG A 61 9.47 8.93 9.09
CA ARG A 61 10.86 9.44 9.11
C ARG A 61 11.48 9.44 10.51
N GLN A 62 10.66 9.24 11.56
CA GLN A 62 11.13 9.17 12.94
C GLN A 62 11.57 7.73 13.24
N ALA A 63 12.83 7.55 13.62
CA ALA A 63 13.44 6.23 13.81
C ALA A 63 12.81 5.41 14.95
N ASP A 64 12.21 6.09 15.93
CA ASP A 64 11.51 5.51 17.08
C ASP A 64 10.04 5.16 16.79
N SER A 65 9.55 5.48 15.59
CA SER A 65 8.17 5.21 15.21
C SER A 65 7.93 3.72 14.93
N VAL A 66 6.74 3.23 15.30
CA VAL A 66 6.24 1.90 14.94
C VAL A 66 6.16 1.70 13.41
N PHE A 67 6.07 2.80 12.65
CA PHE A 67 6.03 2.81 11.19
C PHE A 67 7.40 3.11 10.54
N ALA A 68 8.49 3.14 11.30
CA ALA A 68 9.83 3.33 10.73
C ALA A 68 10.23 2.14 9.84
N PRO A 69 11.09 2.35 8.82
CA PRO A 69 11.63 1.26 8.00
C PRO A 69 12.23 0.14 8.85
N GLY A 70 11.91 -1.11 8.52
CA GLY A 70 12.39 -2.30 9.25
C GLY A 70 11.57 -2.66 10.49
N GLN A 71 10.64 -1.82 10.93
CA GLN A 71 9.73 -2.16 12.03
C GLN A 71 8.59 -3.05 11.54
N SER A 72 8.16 -4.00 12.38
CA SER A 72 7.02 -4.87 12.06
C SER A 72 5.73 -4.08 11.84
N GLY A 73 5.59 -2.93 12.51
CA GLY A 73 4.42 -2.06 12.36
C GLY A 73 4.32 -1.40 10.99
N ALA A 74 5.42 -1.29 10.25
CA ALA A 74 5.44 -0.78 8.88
C ALA A 74 5.03 -1.83 7.83
N LEU A 75 4.95 -3.12 8.22
CA LEU A 75 4.53 -4.19 7.31
C LEU A 75 3.01 -4.15 7.09
N PHE A 76 2.58 -4.57 5.90
CA PHE A 76 1.17 -4.80 5.62
C PHE A 76 0.60 -5.87 6.54
N GLN A 77 -0.70 -5.78 6.83
CA GLN A 77 -1.41 -6.88 7.45
C GLN A 77 -1.40 -8.09 6.51
N PRO A 78 -1.11 -9.33 6.97
CA PRO A 78 -0.96 -10.48 6.09
C PRO A 78 -2.15 -10.74 5.16
N ALA A 79 -3.38 -10.55 5.64
CA ALA A 79 -4.60 -10.73 4.85
C ALA A 79 -4.78 -9.70 3.73
N LEU A 80 -4.09 -8.55 3.83
CA LEU A 80 -4.19 -7.42 2.91
C LEU A 80 -2.85 -7.12 2.22
N ALA A 81 -1.91 -8.05 2.27
CA ALA A 81 -0.60 -7.89 1.68
C ALA A 81 -0.71 -7.84 0.14
N PRO A 82 0.04 -6.94 -0.50
CA PRO A 82 0.08 -6.86 -1.95
C PRO A 82 0.76 -8.10 -2.55
N GLN A 83 0.33 -8.50 -3.74
CA GLN A 83 1.03 -9.44 -4.60
C GLN A 83 2.17 -8.75 -5.34
N ALA A 84 3.12 -9.53 -5.86
CA ALA A 84 4.29 -8.99 -6.57
C ALA A 84 3.96 -8.18 -7.83
N THR A 85 2.77 -8.38 -8.40
CA THR A 85 2.25 -7.68 -9.58
C THR A 85 1.46 -6.41 -9.25
N GLU A 86 1.18 -6.16 -7.98
CA GLU A 86 0.31 -5.07 -7.53
C GLU A 86 1.12 -3.80 -7.23
N GLN A 87 0.49 -2.64 -7.44
CA GLN A 87 1.15 -1.36 -7.23
C GLN A 87 1.17 -1.00 -5.75
N VAL A 88 2.36 -0.60 -5.26
CA VAL A 88 2.57 -0.17 -3.88
C VAL A 88 3.20 1.22 -3.86
N PHE A 89 2.63 2.13 -3.08
CA PHE A 89 3.18 3.45 -2.80
C PHE A 89 3.48 3.61 -1.31
N GLU A 90 4.49 4.42 -1.03
CA GLU A 90 4.87 4.81 0.32
C GLU A 90 4.60 6.30 0.51
N LYS A 91 4.00 6.64 1.65
CA LYS A 91 3.81 8.03 2.06
C LYS A 91 4.50 8.31 3.38
N ASN A 92 5.05 9.51 3.50
CA ASN A 92 5.83 9.92 4.68
C ASN A 92 5.06 10.88 5.60
N VAL A 93 3.84 11.26 5.21
CA VAL A 93 2.91 12.08 6.00
C VAL A 93 1.58 11.35 6.15
N THR A 94 0.77 11.76 7.14
CA THR A 94 -0.54 11.13 7.41
C THR A 94 -1.50 11.30 6.24
N ASP A 95 -1.37 12.40 5.50
CA ASP A 95 -2.13 12.65 4.27
C ASP A 95 -1.64 11.74 3.12
N ALA A 96 -2.55 11.01 2.48
CA ALA A 96 -2.22 10.14 1.36
C ALA A 96 -2.02 10.88 0.04
N PHE A 97 -2.48 12.14 -0.07
CA PHE A 97 -2.47 12.91 -1.32
C PHE A 97 -1.35 13.93 -1.40
N ILE A 98 -0.80 14.37 -0.27
CA ILE A 98 0.25 15.40 -0.26
C ILE A 98 1.63 14.73 -0.21
N HIS A 99 2.45 14.94 -1.25
CA HIS A 99 3.84 14.47 -1.38
C HIS A 99 4.05 12.95 -1.63
N SER A 100 3.06 12.21 -2.14
CA SER A 100 3.15 10.77 -2.47
C SER A 100 3.35 10.46 -3.97
N GLY A 101 3.32 11.47 -4.86
CA GLY A 101 3.41 11.26 -6.31
C GLY A 101 2.08 10.83 -6.97
N LEU A 102 1.00 10.72 -6.18
CA LEU A 102 -0.35 10.39 -6.68
C LEU A 102 -0.98 11.51 -7.50
N GLU A 103 -0.42 12.73 -7.44
CA GLU A 103 -0.80 13.86 -8.29
C GLU A 103 -0.63 13.60 -9.79
N CYS A 104 0.20 12.62 -10.18
CA CYS A 104 0.46 12.30 -11.59
C CYS A 104 -0.42 11.17 -12.16
N CYS A 105 -1.24 10.49 -11.35
CA CYS A 105 -2.02 9.34 -11.81
C CYS A 105 -3.31 9.69 -12.58
N ASN A 106 -3.57 10.98 -12.85
CA ASN A 106 -4.76 11.43 -13.58
C ASN A 106 -4.70 11.21 -15.12
N GLY A 107 -3.79 10.35 -15.61
CA GLY A 107 -3.60 10.13 -17.05
C GLY A 107 -2.74 8.92 -17.37
N LEU A 108 -3.29 7.71 -17.28
CA LEU A 108 -2.66 6.50 -17.82
C LEU A 108 -2.90 6.43 -19.34
N SER A 109 -1.90 6.86 -20.12
CA SER A 109 -1.65 6.32 -21.47
C SER A 109 -0.53 5.28 -21.37
N PRO A 110 -0.65 4.10 -22.01
CA PRO A 110 0.25 2.98 -21.76
C PRO A 110 1.50 3.10 -22.63
N ARG A 111 2.50 3.89 -22.22
CA ARG A 111 3.88 3.74 -22.72
C ARG A 111 4.88 4.11 -21.62
N HIS A 112 5.62 3.10 -21.18
CA HIS A 112 6.89 3.18 -20.43
C HIS A 112 7.04 4.40 -19.51
N THR A 113 6.60 4.26 -18.27
CA THR A 113 7.15 5.07 -17.18
C THR A 113 7.91 4.13 -16.24
N SER A 114 9.23 4.08 -16.41
CA SER A 114 10.14 3.53 -15.41
C SER A 114 10.11 4.44 -14.19
N ILE A 115 9.30 4.09 -13.20
CA ILE A 115 9.33 4.71 -11.87
C ILE A 115 10.45 4.02 -11.07
N PRO A 116 11.33 4.76 -10.37
CA PRO A 116 12.52 4.20 -9.74
C PRO A 116 12.17 3.11 -8.73
N ARG A 117 12.74 1.92 -8.96
CA ARG A 117 12.71 0.76 -8.08
C ARG A 117 13.76 0.95 -6.97
N THR A 118 13.38 1.54 -5.84
CA THR A 118 14.24 1.66 -4.64
C THR A 118 13.32 1.75 -3.41
N ALA A 119 13.38 0.97 -2.34
CA ALA A 119 14.38 0.03 -1.84
C ALA A 119 13.69 -1.25 -1.28
N VAL A 120 14.03 -2.41 -1.83
CA VAL A 120 13.87 -3.69 -1.13
C VAL A 120 15.12 -3.84 -0.29
N THR A 121 15.06 -3.53 1.01
CA THR A 121 16.14 -3.92 1.92
C THR A 121 16.02 -5.42 2.14
N GLU A 122 16.96 -6.16 1.55
CA GLU A 122 17.20 -7.58 1.77
C GLU A 122 17.18 -7.90 3.27
N GLN A 123 16.26 -8.77 3.69
CA GLN A 123 16.48 -9.55 4.91
C GLN A 123 17.48 -10.65 4.56
N ARG A 124 18.77 -10.37 4.78
CA ARG A 124 19.79 -11.42 4.78
C ARG A 124 19.80 -12.08 6.15
N GLU A 125 19.36 -13.33 6.16
CA GLU A 125 19.59 -14.36 7.18
C GLU A 125 20.92 -14.13 7.92
N ARG A 126 20.87 -13.86 9.22
CA ARG A 126 21.92 -14.32 10.13
C ARG A 126 21.56 -15.74 10.52
N ARG A 127 22.16 -16.71 9.83
CA ARG A 127 22.28 -18.08 10.33
C ARG A 127 23.32 -18.12 11.43
N ASP A 128 22.99 -18.96 12.40
CA ASP A 128 23.78 -19.49 13.50
C ASP A 128 25.31 -19.53 13.28
N GLU A 129 26.02 -18.89 14.19
CA GLU A 129 27.34 -19.33 14.64
C GLU A 129 27.27 -19.54 16.15
N THR A 130 26.72 -20.69 16.55
CA THR A 130 27.08 -21.34 17.81
C THR A 130 28.31 -22.18 17.53
N ASN A 131 29.52 -21.69 17.86
CA ASN A 131 30.59 -22.52 18.40
C ASN A 131 31.77 -21.67 18.91
N CYS A 132 31.84 -21.45 20.22
CA CYS A 132 33.04 -21.06 20.94
C CYS A 132 32.93 -21.71 22.33
N GLY A 133 33.76 -22.72 22.58
CA GLY A 133 33.83 -23.47 23.84
C GLY A 133 34.20 -24.92 23.63
#